data_AF-A0A143HMT1-F1
#
_entry.id   AF-A0A143HMT1-F1
#
_cell.length_a   1.000
_cell.length_b   1.000
_cell.length_c   1.000
_cell.angle_alpha   90.00
_cell.angle_beta   90.00
_cell.angle_gamma   90.00
#
_symmetry.space_group_name_H-M   'P 1'
#
loop_
_entity.id
_entity.type
_entity.pdbx_description
1 polymer ?
#
loop_
_entity_poly.entity_id
_entity_poly.type
_entity_poly.pdbx_seq_one_letter_code
_entity_poly.pdbx_strand_id
1 'polypeptide(L)' 'MQDTLLQQGLDITLFGMGIVFAFLLVLVIGTSIMSRIITRNFPEEEPSAPVPGSASGEDARLRAIIKAAIDQHRKRR' A
#
# COMPACT_ATOMS: atom_id res chain seq x y z
N MET A 1 -31.61 -44.13 -10.87
CA MET A 1 -30.65 -44.36 -9.75
C MET A 1 -29.29 -43.69 -9.98
N GLN A 2 -28.80 -43.55 -11.22
CA GLN A 2 -27.50 -42.91 -11.51
C GLN A 2 -27.47 -41.39 -11.28
N ASP A 3 -28.58 -40.68 -11.55
CA ASP A 3 -28.66 -39.22 -11.32
C ASP A 3 -28.38 -38.84 -9.86
N THR A 4 -28.75 -39.72 -8.92
CA THR A 4 -28.58 -39.47 -7.49
C THR A 4 -27.12 -39.42 -7.06
N LEU A 5 -26.25 -40.23 -7.66
CA LEU A 5 -24.83 -40.29 -7.30
C LEU A 5 -24.07 -39.09 -7.83
N LEU A 6 -24.36 -38.67 -9.07
CA LEU A 6 -23.75 -37.48 -9.65
C LEU A 6 -24.19 -36.23 -8.89
N GLN A 7 -25.47 -36.12 -8.57
CA GLN A 7 -26.03 -35.00 -7.81
C GLN A 7 -25.47 -34.97 -6.38
N GLN A 8 -25.34 -36.13 -5.72
CA GLN A 8 -24.73 -36.23 -4.40
C GLN A 8 -23.23 -35.88 -4.41
N GLY A 9 -22.49 -36.29 -5.45
CA GLY A 9 -21.10 -35.87 -5.63
C GLY A 9 -20.96 -34.36 -5.86
N LEU A 10 -21.88 -33.76 -6.62
CA LEU A 10 -21.95 -32.32 -6.83
C LEU A 10 -22.24 -31.58 -5.52
N ASP A 11 -23.18 -32.06 -4.71
CA ASP A 11 -23.48 -31.48 -3.39
C ASP A 11 -22.26 -31.55 -2.46
N ILE A 12 -21.55 -32.68 -2.43
CA ILE A 12 -20.36 -32.86 -1.59
C ILE A 12 -19.23 -31.92 -2.03
N THR A 13 -18.98 -31.80 -3.34
CA THR A 13 -17.92 -30.91 -3.86
C THR A 13 -18.26 -29.44 -3.66
N LEU A 14 -19.52 -29.04 -3.87
CA LEU A 14 -19.98 -27.68 -3.62
C LEU A 14 -19.85 -27.32 -2.14
N PHE A 15 -20.23 -28.24 -1.25
CA PHE A 15 -20.10 -28.06 0.19
C PHE A 15 -18.63 -27.99 0.63
N GLY A 16 -17.79 -28.92 0.15
CA GLY A 16 -16.36 -28.95 0.47
C GLY A 16 -15.63 -27.70 -0.03
N MET A 17 -15.89 -27.29 -1.28
CA MET A 17 -15.30 -26.08 -1.86
C MET A 17 -15.82 -24.82 -1.17
N GLY A 18 -17.10 -24.81 -0.75
CA GLY A 18 -17.69 -23.72 0.02
C GLY A 18 -17.05 -23.53 1.39
N ILE A 19 -16.79 -24.61 2.13
CA ILE A 19 -16.10 -24.55 3.43
C ILE A 19 -14.67 -24.05 3.25
N VAL A 20 -13.93 -24.56 2.27
CA VAL A 20 -12.56 -24.10 2.00
C VAL A 20 -12.55 -22.62 1.63
N PHE A 21 -13.47 -22.18 0.76
CA PHE A 21 -13.62 -20.78 0.40
C PHE A 21 -13.94 -19.90 1.62
N ALA A 22 -14.90 -20.32 2.46
CA ALA A 22 -15.24 -19.59 3.68
C ALA A 22 -14.05 -19.52 4.65
N PHE A 23 -13.30 -20.61 4.81
CA PHE A 23 -12.09 -20.64 5.63
C PHE A 23 -11.03 -19.66 5.12
N LEU A 24 -10.75 -19.67 3.82
CA LEU A 24 -9.82 -18.71 3.21
C LEU A 24 -10.32 -17.27 3.35
N LEU A 25 -11.61 -17.02 3.17
CA LEU A 25 -12.20 -15.69 3.37
C LEU A 25 -11.98 -15.19 4.80
N VAL A 26 -12.21 -16.04 5.80
CA VAL A 26 -11.94 -15.72 7.20
C VAL A 26 -10.45 -15.45 7.43
N LEU A 27 -9.55 -16.24 6.85
CA LEU A 27 -8.12 -15.99 6.96
C LEU A 27 -7.70 -14.66 6.31
N VAL A 28 -8.23 -14.34 5.13
CA VAL A 28 -7.96 -13.07 4.45
C VAL A 28 -8.46 -11.88 5.26
N ILE A 29 -9.66 -11.99 5.87
CA ILE A 29 -10.18 -10.95 6.76
C ILE A 29 -9.27 -10.82 7.99
N GLY A 30 -8.86 -11.93 8.60
CA GLY A 30 -7.95 -11.93 9.75
C GLY A 30 -6.60 -11.28 9.44
N THR A 31 -5.97 -11.64 8.33
CA THR A 31 -4.70 -11.04 7.90
C THR A 31 -4.85 -9.58 7.48
N SER A 32 -6.00 -9.19 6.90
CA SER A 32 -6.31 -7.79 6.58
C SER A 32 -6.47 -6.95 7.86
N ILE A 33 -7.18 -7.48 8.87
CA ILE A 33 -7.31 -6.84 10.18
C ILE A 33 -5.92 -6.70 10.82
N MET A 34 -5.12 -7.77 10.83
CA MET A 34 -3.75 -7.74 11.33
C MET A 34 -2.93 -6.66 10.61
N SER A 35 -2.97 -6.61 9.28
CA SER A 35 -2.26 -5.61 8.46
C SER A 35 -2.71 -4.19 8.80
N ARG A 36 -4.02 -3.97 8.99
CA ARG A 36 -4.58 -2.66 9.34
C ARG A 36 -4.25 -2.24 10.77
N ILE A 37 -4.24 -3.18 11.71
CA ILE A 37 -3.86 -2.95 13.11
C ILE A 37 -2.38 -2.62 13.18
N ILE A 38 -1.52 -3.37 12.48
CA ILE A 38 -0.08 -3.12 12.42
C ILE A 38 0.15 -1.72 11.85
N THR A 39 -0.32 -1.43 10.63
CA THR A 39 -0.12 -0.12 9.98
C THR A 39 -0.68 1.08 10.75
N ARG A 40 -1.73 0.89 11.58
CA ARG A 40 -2.30 1.96 12.41
C ARG A 40 -1.61 2.11 13.77
N ASN A 41 -1.36 1.01 14.48
CA ASN A 41 -0.90 1.02 15.87
C ASN A 41 0.63 0.97 15.98
N PHE A 42 1.28 0.40 14.98
CA PHE A 42 2.71 0.46 14.75
C PHE A 42 2.90 1.04 13.35
N PRO A 43 2.75 2.37 13.17
CA PRO A 43 3.37 2.99 12.03
C PRO A 43 4.84 2.61 12.14
N GLU A 44 5.26 1.61 11.38
CA GLU A 44 6.65 1.46 10.99
C GLU A 44 6.99 2.87 10.52
N GLU A 45 7.92 3.52 11.21
CA GLU A 45 8.50 4.74 10.68
C GLU A 45 8.94 4.33 9.28
N GLU A 46 8.20 4.75 8.24
CA GLU A 46 8.72 4.67 6.89
C GLU A 46 10.13 5.21 7.02
N PRO A 47 11.17 4.45 6.63
CA PRO A 47 12.55 4.91 6.79
C PRO A 47 12.53 6.28 6.18
N SER A 48 12.63 7.33 7.02
CA SER A 48 12.24 8.66 6.59
C SER A 48 13.05 8.88 5.33
N ALA A 49 12.39 8.93 4.16
CA ALA A 49 13.08 9.42 2.98
C ALA A 49 13.62 10.76 3.47
N PRO A 50 14.95 10.92 3.56
CA PRO A 50 15.58 11.82 4.52
C PRO A 50 14.84 13.13 4.41
N VAL A 51 14.02 13.44 5.42
CA VAL A 51 13.43 14.77 5.50
C VAL A 51 14.66 15.65 5.44
N PRO A 52 14.79 16.57 4.47
CA PRO A 52 15.97 17.38 4.39
C PRO A 52 15.83 18.42 5.51
N GLY A 53 16.00 17.96 6.75
CA GLY A 53 15.94 18.68 8.01
C GLY A 53 17.22 19.47 8.27
N SER A 54 18.01 19.70 7.22
CA SER A 54 19.03 20.75 7.12
C SER A 54 18.85 21.63 5.85
N ALA A 55 17.80 21.41 5.05
CA ALA A 55 17.60 22.15 3.79
C ALA A 55 16.92 23.52 3.97
N SER A 56 16.56 23.96 5.17
CA SER A 56 16.10 25.35 5.32
C SER A 56 17.18 26.36 4.88
N GLY A 57 18.46 26.06 5.15
CA GLY A 57 19.59 26.86 4.67
C GLY A 57 19.96 26.56 3.21
N GLU A 58 19.89 25.30 2.80
CA GLU A 58 20.24 24.87 1.44
C GLU A 58 19.20 25.34 0.41
N ASP A 59 17.90 25.23 0.71
CA ASP A 59 16.81 25.74 -0.11
C ASP A 59 16.82 27.27 -0.19
N ALA A 60 17.14 27.96 0.91
CA ALA A 60 17.31 29.41 0.90
C ALA A 60 18.47 29.83 -0.02
N ARG A 61 19.58 29.10 0.05
CA ARG A 61 20.74 29.29 -0.83
C ARG A 61 20.41 28.96 -2.28
N LEU A 62 19.71 27.85 -2.54
CA LEU A 62 19.31 27.41 -3.87
C LEU A 62 18.36 28.42 -4.53
N ARG A 63 17.37 28.91 -3.77
CA ARG A 63 16.45 29.98 -4.20
C ARG A 63 17.20 31.28 -4.50
N ALA A 64 18.19 31.65 -3.69
CA ALA A 64 19.01 32.85 -3.92
C ALA A 64 19.83 32.72 -5.21
N ILE A 65 20.42 31.55 -5.47
CA ILE A 65 21.20 31.28 -6.69
C ILE A 65 20.29 31.34 -7.93
N ILE A 66 19.12 30.69 -7.89
CA ILE A 66 18.16 30.71 -9.00
C ILE A 66 17.70 32.15 -9.29
N LYS A 67 17.39 32.94 -8.26
CA LYS A 67 17.02 34.35 -8.41
C LYS A 67 18.13 35.17 -9.08
N ALA A 68 19.38 34.99 -8.63
CA ALA A 68 20.53 35.69 -9.22
C ALA A 68 20.76 35.29 -10.69
N ALA A 69 20.59 34.01 -11.03
CA ALA A 69 20.70 33.53 -12.40
C ALA A 69 19.62 34.13 -13.31
N ILE A 70 18.37 34.22 -12.85
CA ILE A 70 17.28 34.83 -13.60
C ILE A 70 17.53 36.33 -13.81
N ASP A 71 17.93 37.07 -12.77
CA ASP A 71 18.25 38.50 -12.88
C ASP A 71 19.42 38.74 -13.84
N GLN A 72 20.44 37.89 -13.83
CA GLN A 72 21.56 37.98 -14.76
C GLN A 72 21.14 37.67 -16.20
N HIS A 73 20.25 36.71 -16.41
CA HIS A 73 19.70 36.42 -17.73
C HIS A 73 18.84 37.58 -18.25
N ARG A 74 18.01 38.19 -17.38
CA ARG A 74 17.18 39.35 -17.73
C ARG A 74 17.99 40.61 -18.02
N LYS A 75 19.15 40.79 -17.38
CA LYS A 75 20.09 41.89 -17.69
C LYS A 75 20.91 41.65 -18.95
N ARG A 76 21.07 40.40 -19.38
CA ARG A 76 21.77 40.01 -20.62
C ARG A 76 20.86 40.02 -21.86
N ARG A 77 19.55 40.18 -21.68
CA ARG A 77 18.57 40.36 -22.75
C ARG A 77 18.16 41.83 -22.82
#